data_AF-A0A5N7ME36-F1
#
_entry.id   AF-A0A5N7ME36-F1
#
_cell.length_a   1.000
_cell.length_b   1.000
_cell.length_c   1.000
_cell.angle_alpha   90.00
_cell.angle_beta   90.00
_cell.angle_gamma   90.00
#
_symmetry.space_group_name_H-M   'P 1'
#
loop_
_entity.id
_entity.type
_entity.pdbx_description
1 polymer ?
#
loop_
_entity_poly.entity_id
_entity_poly.type
_entity_poly.pdbx_seq_one_letter_code
_entity_poly.pdbx_strand_id
1 'polypeptide(L)' 'MEAEIEFVARALYTAEDDAQDWDRESNIIKDEFRLYARAALELLAEKRKPKTFDAKICIFPYAA' A
#
# COMPACT_ATOMS: atom_id res chain seq x y z
N MET A 1 -3.98 -11.56 -4.13
CA MET A 1 -2.67 -10.92 -3.97
C MET A 1 -2.03 -10.52 -5.30
N GLU A 2 -1.80 -11.42 -6.27
CA GLU A 2 -1.19 -11.00 -7.56
C GLU A 2 -2.01 -9.94 -8.31
N ALA A 3 -3.33 -10.05 -8.33
CA ALA A 3 -4.20 -9.03 -8.90
C ALA A 3 -4.10 -7.68 -8.16
N GLU A 4 -4.02 -7.68 -6.82
CA GLU A 4 -3.85 -6.45 -6.03
C GLU A 4 -2.51 -5.78 -6.31
N ILE A 5 -1.44 -6.58 -6.45
CA ILE A 5 -0.11 -6.10 -6.84
C ILE A 5 -0.19 -5.45 -8.23
N GLU A 6 -0.85 -6.06 -9.20
CA GLU A 6 -1.00 -5.50 -10.54
C GLU A 6 -1.80 -4.18 -10.55
N PHE A 7 -2.88 -4.11 -9.77
CA PHE A 7 -3.67 -2.88 -9.62
C PHE A 7 -2.85 -1.75 -8.99
N VAL A 8 -2.11 -2.03 -7.92
CA VAL A 8 -1.27 -1.03 -7.25
C VAL A 8 -0.10 -0.64 -8.14
N ALA A 9 0.54 -1.58 -8.84
CA ALA A 9 1.63 -1.32 -9.76
C ALA A 9 1.17 -0.39 -10.90
N ARG A 10 0.02 -0.69 -11.53
CA ARG A 10 -0.57 0.16 -12.56
C ARG A 10 -0.93 1.54 -12.02
N ALA A 11 -1.50 1.63 -10.82
CA ALA A 11 -1.84 2.91 -10.19
C ALA A 11 -0.60 3.76 -9.89
N LEU A 12 0.47 3.15 -9.38
CA LEU A 12 1.75 3.82 -9.15
C LEU A 12 2.35 4.31 -10.46
N TYR A 13 2.41 3.46 -11.48
CA TYR A 13 2.92 3.84 -12.80
C TYR A 13 2.10 4.95 -13.45
N THR A 14 0.78 4.90 -13.37
CA THR A 14 -0.11 5.94 -13.94
C THR A 14 0.03 7.30 -13.24
N ALA A 15 0.56 7.34 -12.02
CA ALA A 15 0.81 8.58 -11.30
C ALA A 15 2.07 9.32 -11.78
N GLU A 16 2.94 8.66 -12.57
CA GLU A 16 4.10 9.28 -13.19
C GLU A 16 3.68 10.24 -14.31
N ASP A 17 4.34 11.40 -14.41
CA ASP A 17 3.95 12.52 -15.29
C ASP A 17 4.00 12.18 -16.80
N ASP A 18 4.83 11.18 -17.17
CA ASP A 18 5.04 10.70 -18.55
C ASP A 18 4.64 9.23 -18.76
N ALA A 19 3.72 8.72 -17.94
CA ALA A 19 3.30 7.32 -18.02
C ALA A 19 2.71 6.97 -19.41
N GLN A 20 3.22 5.90 -20.03
CA GLN A 20 2.67 5.35 -21.27
C GLN A 20 1.47 4.44 -21.00
N ASP A 21 0.95 3.78 -22.04
CA ASP A 21 -0.07 2.75 -21.86
C ASP A 21 0.56 1.55 -21.12
N TRP A 22 0.10 1.31 -19.89
CA TRP A 22 0.55 0.19 -19.06
C TRP A 22 0.54 -1.13 -19.83
N ASP A 23 -0.47 -1.40 -20.65
CA ASP A 23 -0.57 -2.69 -21.33
C ASP A 23 0.52 -2.86 -22.41
N ARG A 24 1.08 -1.76 -22.93
CA ARG A 24 2.16 -1.73 -23.94
C ARG A 24 3.56 -1.55 -23.36
N GLU A 25 3.66 -1.19 -22.09
CA GLU A 25 4.94 -1.01 -21.41
C GLU A 25 5.75 -2.31 -21.38
N SER A 26 7.08 -2.16 -21.40
CA SER A 26 8.03 -3.25 -21.32
C SER A 26 7.89 -4.04 -20.01
N ASN A 27 8.14 -5.35 -20.07
CA ASN A 27 8.07 -6.20 -18.89
C ASN A 27 9.07 -5.79 -17.80
N ILE A 28 10.21 -5.20 -18.17
CA ILE A 28 11.23 -4.73 -17.22
C ILE A 28 10.64 -3.64 -16.32
N ILE A 29 10.00 -2.64 -16.91
CA ILE A 29 9.34 -1.56 -16.15
C ILE A 29 8.17 -2.11 -15.36
N LYS A 30 7.34 -2.98 -15.95
CA LYS A 30 6.22 -3.60 -15.21
C LYS A 30 6.69 -4.38 -13.98
N ASP A 31 7.75 -5.15 -14.10
CA ASP A 31 8.29 -5.95 -13.00
C ASP A 31 8.87 -5.06 -11.89
N GLU A 32 9.48 -3.93 -12.25
CA GLU A 32 9.92 -2.92 -11.29
C GLU A 32 8.74 -2.33 -10.51
N PHE A 33 7.67 -1.90 -11.19
CA PHE A 33 6.49 -1.36 -10.50
C PHE A 33 5.74 -2.42 -9.69
N ARG A 34 5.74 -3.68 -10.11
CA ARG A 34 5.23 -4.80 -9.31
C ARG A 34 6.03 -5.01 -8.03
N LEU A 35 7.34 -4.82 -8.07
CA LEU A 35 8.20 -4.88 -6.88
C LEU A 35 7.84 -3.75 -5.91
N TYR A 36 7.66 -2.52 -6.40
CA TYR A 36 7.23 -1.39 -5.58
C TYR A 36 5.84 -1.61 -4.98
N ALA A 37 4.89 -2.12 -5.77
CA ALA A 37 3.56 -2.46 -5.31
C ALA A 37 3.58 -3.51 -4.18
N ARG A 38 4.42 -4.54 -4.28
CA ARG A 38 4.62 -5.54 -3.22
C ARG A 38 5.15 -4.88 -1.94
N ALA A 39 6.21 -4.10 -2.03
CA ALA A 39 6.80 -3.41 -0.89
C ALA A 39 5.80 -2.45 -0.19
N ALA A 40 5.00 -1.72 -0.97
CA ALA A 40 3.97 -0.84 -0.45
C ALA A 40 2.88 -1.62 0.32
N LEU A 41 2.42 -2.74 -0.24
CA LEU A 41 1.41 -3.60 0.39
C LEU A 41 1.95 -4.25 1.67
N GLU A 42 3.20 -4.71 1.68
CA GLU A 42 3.86 -5.25 2.88
C GLU A 42 3.97 -4.20 3.99
N LEU A 43 4.39 -2.98 3.65
CA LEU A 43 4.47 -1.87 4.60
C LEU A 43 3.09 -1.53 5.15
N LEU A 44 2.05 -1.48 4.31
CA LEU A 44 0.67 -1.25 4.75
C LEU A 44 0.18 -2.38 5.67
N ALA A 45 0.50 -3.64 5.35
CA ALA A 45 0.15 -4.78 6.17
C ALA A 45 0.83 -4.70 7.55
N GLU A 46 2.10 -4.28 7.61
CA GLU A 46 2.82 -4.06 8.87
C GLU A 46 2.16 -2.96 9.71
N LYS A 47 1.77 -1.83 9.10
CA LYS A 47 1.09 -0.73 9.81
C LYS A 47 -0.34 -1.08 10.22
N ARG A 48 -1.01 -1.97 9.49
CA ARG A 48 -2.36 -2.46 9.80
C ARG A 48 -2.39 -3.52 10.88
N LYS A 49 -1.26 -4.18 11.19
CA LYS A 49 -1.18 -4.97 12.41
C LYS A 49 -1.50 -4.00 13.54
N PRO A 50 -2.59 -4.22 14.30
CA PRO A 50 -2.85 -3.37 15.44
C PRO A 50 -1.59 -3.46 16.29
N LYS A 51 -0.90 -2.31 16.47
CA LYS A 51 -0.14 -2.13 17.70
C LYS A 51 -1.16 -2.53 18.75
N THR A 52 -0.93 -3.63 19.45
CA THR A 52 -1.59 -3.89 20.72
C THR A 52 -1.15 -2.74 21.61
N PHE A 53 -1.81 -1.60 21.43
CA PHE A 53 -1.90 -0.59 22.45
C PHE A 53 -2.53 -1.37 23.58
N ASP A 54 -1.73 -1.69 24.59
CA ASP A 54 -2.22 -1.77 25.96
C ASP A 54 -2.88 -0.42 26.24
N ALA A 55 -4.07 -0.23 25.70
CA ALA A 55 -4.97 0.84 26.06
C ALA A 55 -5.44 0.47 27.45
N LYS A 56 -4.61 0.79 28.45
CA LYS A 56 -5.10 1.09 29.79
C LYS A 56 -6.22 2.08 29.58
N ILE A 57 -7.45 1.59 29.67
CA ILE A 57 -8.66 2.37 29.60
C ILE A 57 -8.58 3.37 30.76
N CYS A 58 -8.13 4.58 30.49
CA CYS A 58 -8.27 5.68 31.43
C CYS A 58 -9.73 6.10 31.38
N ILE A 59 -10.55 5.46 32.20
CA ILE A 59 -11.92 5.90 32.47
C ILE A 59 -11.78 7.25 33.18
N PHE A 60 -12.04 8.34 32.46
CA PHE A 60 -12.18 9.65 33.08
C PHE A 60 -13.63 9.77 33.60
N PRO A 61 -13.86 9.90 34.92
CA PRO A 61 -15.17 10.22 35.42
C PRO A 61 -15.38 11.71 35.15
N TYR A 62 -16.24 12.04 34.17
CA TYR A 62 -16.74 13.40 34.08
C TYR A 62 -17.59 13.64 35.33
N ALA A 63 -17.11 14.54 36.20
CA ALA A 63 -17.76 14.88 37.45
C ALA A 63 -19.06 15.66 37.20
N ALA A 64 -19.98 15.48 38.16
CA ALA A 64 -21.39 15.88 38.23
C ALA A 64 -21.71 17.35 37.93
#